data_AF-A0A1I3FHL0-F1
#
_entry.id   AF-A0A1I3FHL0-F1
#
_cell.length_a   1.000
_cell.length_b   1.000
_cell.length_c   1.000
_cell.angle_alpha   90.00
_cell.angle_beta   90.00
_cell.angle_gamma   90.00
#
_symmetry.space_group_name_H-M   'P 1'
#
loop_
_entity.id
_entity.type
_entity.pdbx_description
1 polymer ?
#
loop_
_entity_poly.entity_id
_entity_poly.type
_entity_poly.pdbx_seq_one_letter_code
_entity_poly.pdbx_strand_id
1 'polypeptide(L)'
;MPSAVILLHNANQLTDDDRNRFLACLSTEELLRYQRFQRPVRQSEFLLGRILLRFAVARLAGVATDAVCVTERKNQAPLVQLPATNATLPYFSLSHSRGWVACAASNDTALGLDIETLDAERDVDAIGRAAFSEAESNWLSSRPADDKVADFYTMWSSKEALFKLMSAQERAAPPPEQVAVGVRLRSGSDWHARTWSTQGLAMTLCSRDRLQSVARIYLHGATPSAWSQQLSRH
;
A
#
# COMPACT_ATOMS: atom_id res chain seq x y z
N MET A 1 -15.14 14.89 7.16
CA MET A 1 -14.04 15.39 6.30
C MET A 1 -13.19 14.19 5.91
N PRO A 2 -12.78 14.05 4.64
CA PRO A 2 -12.11 12.84 4.18
C PRO A 2 -10.86 12.52 5.01
N SER A 3 -10.80 11.31 5.54
CA SER A 3 -9.66 10.83 6.33
C SER A 3 -9.25 9.43 5.87
N ALA A 4 -7.98 9.09 6.10
CA ALA A 4 -7.48 7.76 5.79
C ALA A 4 -6.59 7.24 6.93
N VAL A 5 -6.53 5.92 7.04
CA VAL A 5 -5.55 5.22 7.86
C VAL A 5 -4.63 4.42 6.95
N ILE A 6 -3.34 4.37 7.28
CA ILE A 6 -2.37 3.46 6.69
C ILE A 6 -1.83 2.59 7.82
N LEU A 7 -2.13 1.29 7.74
CA LEU A 7 -1.60 0.28 8.65
C LEU A 7 -0.35 -0.32 8.03
N LEU A 8 0.76 -0.31 8.75
CA LEU A 8 2.04 -0.88 8.33
C LEU A 8 2.47 -1.99 9.28
N HIS A 9 2.99 -3.09 8.74
CA HIS A 9 3.62 -4.14 9.54
C HIS A 9 4.75 -4.79 8.74
N ASN A 10 5.80 -5.23 9.43
CA ASN A 10 6.91 -5.95 8.82
C ASN A 10 6.68 -7.46 8.94
N ALA A 11 6.51 -8.15 7.82
CA ALA A 11 6.26 -9.59 7.75
C ALA A 11 7.42 -10.43 8.33
N ASN A 12 8.64 -9.89 8.37
CA ASN A 12 9.79 -10.58 8.95
C ASN A 12 9.71 -10.68 10.49
N GLN A 13 8.80 -9.94 11.12
CA GLN A 13 8.57 -9.99 12.57
C GLN A 13 7.53 -11.05 12.97
N LEU A 14 6.92 -11.75 12.01
CA LEU A 14 5.95 -12.81 12.31
C LEU A 14 6.68 -14.04 12.86
N THR A 15 6.17 -14.59 13.95
CA THR A 15 6.58 -15.92 14.44
C THR A 15 5.87 -17.02 13.65
N ASP A 16 6.28 -18.28 13.85
CA ASP A 16 5.60 -19.41 13.20
C ASP A 16 4.17 -19.61 13.72
N ASP A 17 3.92 -19.34 14.99
CA ASP A 17 2.58 -19.37 15.57
C ASP A 17 1.67 -18.31 14.95
N ASP A 18 2.21 -17.11 14.71
CA ASP A 18 1.48 -16.04 14.02
C ASP A 18 1.14 -16.42 12.59
N ARG A 19 2.12 -16.99 11.87
CA ARG A 19 1.91 -17.51 10.51
C ARG A 19 0.81 -18.56 10.49
N ASN A 20 0.83 -19.52 11.43
CA ASN A 20 -0.19 -20.57 11.50
C ASN A 20 -1.60 -20.02 11.76
N ARG A 21 -1.74 -19.06 12.68
CA ARG A 21 -3.01 -18.38 12.95
C ARG A 21 -3.52 -17.62 11.74
N PHE A 22 -2.65 -16.89 11.04
CA PHE A 22 -3.02 -16.15 9.84
C PHE A 22 -3.39 -17.07 8.67
N LEU A 23 -2.69 -18.20 8.51
CA LEU A 23 -3.02 -19.19 7.49
C LEU A 23 -4.41 -19.78 7.71
N ALA A 24 -4.84 -19.98 8.95
CA ALA A 24 -6.18 -20.43 9.28
C ALA A 24 -7.29 -19.43 8.91
N CYS A 25 -6.95 -18.15 8.66
CA CYS A 25 -7.90 -17.13 8.22
C CYS A 25 -8.05 -17.05 6.68
N LEU A 26 -7.20 -17.73 5.91
CA LEU A 26 -7.27 -17.70 4.45
C LEU A 26 -8.37 -18.63 3.95
N SER A 27 -9.08 -18.20 2.91
CA SER A 27 -9.91 -19.10 2.11
C SER A 27 -9.05 -20.12 1.36
N THR A 28 -9.68 -21.18 0.86
CA THR A 28 -9.02 -22.18 0.02
C THR A 28 -8.32 -21.55 -1.20
N GLU A 29 -8.95 -20.57 -1.85
CA GLU A 29 -8.36 -19.89 -3.01
C GLU A 29 -7.12 -19.06 -2.65
N GLU A 30 -7.18 -18.34 -1.52
CA GLU A 30 -6.04 -17.58 -1.01
C GLU A 30 -4.90 -18.50 -0.59
N LEU A 31 -5.21 -19.64 0.05
CA LEU A 31 -4.20 -20.63 0.44
C LEU A 31 -3.49 -21.21 -0.79
N LEU A 32 -4.25 -21.55 -1.84
CA LEU A 32 -3.67 -21.99 -3.11
C LEU A 32 -2.77 -20.92 -3.75
N ARG A 33 -3.16 -19.64 -3.68
CA ARG A 33 -2.31 -18.54 -4.16
C ARG A 33 -1.05 -18.35 -3.30
N TYR A 34 -1.19 -18.43 -1.97
CA TYR A 34 -0.08 -18.37 -1.02
C TYR A 34 0.98 -19.43 -1.34
N GLN A 35 0.55 -20.67 -1.56
CA GLN A 35 1.45 -21.80 -1.85
C GLN A 35 2.20 -21.68 -3.19
N ARG A 36 1.73 -20.86 -4.14
CA ARG A 36 2.40 -20.65 -5.44
C ARG A 36 3.62 -19.74 -5.36
N PHE A 37 3.76 -18.93 -4.32
CA PHE A 37 4.93 -18.06 -4.17
C PHE A 37 6.16 -18.91 -3.82
N GLN A 38 7.18 -18.87 -4.68
CA GLN A 38 8.43 -19.62 -4.47
C GLN A 38 9.33 -18.96 -3.42
N ARG A 39 9.24 -17.63 -3.28
CA ARG A 39 10.07 -16.86 -2.35
C ARG A 39 9.36 -16.72 -0.99
N PRO A 40 9.97 -17.15 0.13
CA PRO A 40 9.36 -17.05 1.47
C PRO A 40 8.94 -15.63 1.87
N VAL A 41 9.71 -14.61 1.45
CA VAL A 41 9.34 -13.20 1.67
C VAL A 41 8.03 -12.84 0.97
N ARG A 42 7.81 -13.31 -0.27
CA ARG A 42 6.57 -13.06 -1.02
C ARG A 42 5.38 -13.79 -0.39
N GLN A 43 5.59 -15.01 0.11
CA GLN A 43 4.58 -15.75 0.88
C GLN A 43 4.14 -14.95 2.11
N SER A 44 5.11 -14.45 2.88
CA SER A 44 4.86 -13.70 4.11
C SER A 44 4.20 -12.34 3.84
N GLU A 45 4.66 -11.62 2.80
CA GLU A 45 4.04 -10.37 2.34
C GLU A 45 2.57 -10.58 1.93
N PHE A 46 2.30 -11.64 1.15
CA PHE A 46 0.95 -11.96 0.72
C PHE A 46 0.03 -12.28 1.90
N LEU A 47 0.48 -13.17 2.80
CA LEU A 47 -0.27 -13.59 3.97
C LEU A 47 -0.63 -12.36 4.82
N LEU A 48 0.37 -11.57 5.22
CA LEU A 48 0.16 -10.38 6.03
C LEU A 48 -0.72 -9.34 5.32
N GLY A 49 -0.59 -9.18 4.01
CA GLY A 49 -1.42 -8.27 3.22
C GLY A 49 -2.90 -8.63 3.28
N ARG A 50 -3.24 -9.92 3.27
CA ARG A 50 -4.62 -10.39 3.42
C ARG A 50 -5.19 -10.19 4.82
N ILE A 51 -4.37 -10.35 5.83
CA ILE A 51 -4.79 -10.11 7.22
C ILE A 51 -4.96 -8.61 7.48
N LEU A 52 -4.03 -7.76 7.04
CA LEU A 52 -4.15 -6.31 7.15
C LEU A 52 -5.35 -5.78 6.38
N LEU A 53 -5.64 -6.31 5.19
CA LEU A 53 -6.83 -5.96 4.41
C LEU A 53 -8.11 -6.24 5.19
N ARG A 54 -8.29 -7.49 5.66
CA ARG A 54 -9.48 -7.86 6.45
C ARG A 54 -9.62 -6.99 7.68
N PHE A 55 -8.52 -6.77 8.40
CA PHE A 55 -8.53 -5.97 9.62
C PHE A 55 -8.90 -4.51 9.36
N ALA A 56 -8.30 -3.87 8.35
CA ALA A 56 -8.60 -2.47 7.99
C ALA A 56 -10.06 -2.31 7.54
N VAL A 57 -10.52 -3.20 6.67
CA VAL A 57 -11.91 -3.19 6.16
C VAL A 57 -12.91 -3.43 7.28
N ALA A 58 -12.71 -4.48 8.08
CA ALA A 58 -13.60 -4.83 9.18
C ALA A 58 -13.75 -3.70 10.18
N ARG A 59 -12.63 -3.06 10.54
CA ARG A 59 -12.61 -1.94 11.48
C ARG A 59 -13.42 -0.74 10.97
N LEU A 60 -13.24 -0.33 9.71
CA LEU A 60 -13.94 0.83 9.16
C LEU A 60 -15.40 0.56 8.83
N ALA A 61 -15.72 -0.68 8.45
CA ALA A 61 -17.08 -1.13 8.17
C ALA A 61 -17.89 -1.50 9.42
N GLY A 62 -17.24 -1.65 10.59
CA GLY A 62 -17.89 -2.04 11.84
C GLY A 62 -18.34 -3.50 11.87
N VAL A 63 -17.60 -4.41 11.22
CA VAL A 63 -17.90 -5.85 11.17
C VAL A 63 -16.78 -6.67 11.80
N ALA A 64 -17.01 -7.96 12.02
CA ALA A 64 -15.97 -8.88 12.47
C ALA A 64 -14.94 -9.16 11.34
N THR A 65 -13.68 -9.39 11.69
CA THR A 65 -12.59 -9.61 10.71
C THR A 65 -12.78 -10.87 9.87
N ASP A 66 -13.33 -11.93 10.46
CA ASP A 66 -13.66 -13.19 9.80
C ASP A 66 -14.90 -13.10 8.89
N ALA A 67 -15.73 -12.08 9.06
CA ALA A 67 -16.87 -11.81 8.18
C ALA A 67 -16.46 -11.14 6.85
N VAL A 68 -15.21 -10.68 6.71
CA VAL A 68 -14.71 -10.05 5.47
C VAL A 68 -14.24 -11.13 4.50
N CYS A 69 -15.02 -11.33 3.44
CA CYS A 69 -14.71 -12.26 2.36
C CYS A 69 -13.78 -11.59 1.34
N VAL A 70 -12.72 -12.29 0.95
CA VAL A 70 -11.71 -11.82 -0.02
C VAL A 70 -11.60 -12.83 -1.15
N THR A 71 -11.79 -12.38 -2.38
CA THR A 71 -11.65 -13.21 -3.59
C THR A 71 -10.50 -12.71 -4.44
N GLU A 72 -9.64 -13.65 -4.85
CA GLU A 72 -8.45 -13.34 -5.64
C GLU A 72 -8.80 -13.05 -7.09
N ARG A 73 -8.25 -11.96 -7.64
CA ARG A 73 -8.38 -11.62 -9.05
C ARG A 73 -7.01 -11.58 -9.72
N LYS A 74 -6.94 -12.10 -10.96
CA LYS A 74 -5.72 -12.07 -11.76
C LYS A 74 -5.44 -10.62 -12.19
N ASN A 75 -4.23 -10.14 -11.92
CA ASN A 75 -3.74 -8.80 -12.29
C ASN A 75 -4.60 -7.62 -11.80
N GLN A 76 -5.39 -7.81 -10.73
CA GLN A 76 -6.23 -6.79 -10.15
C GLN A 76 -6.13 -6.83 -8.62
N ALA A 77 -6.56 -5.76 -7.96
CA ALA A 77 -6.79 -5.77 -6.52
C ALA A 77 -7.80 -6.89 -6.17
N PRO A 78 -7.70 -7.54 -5.00
CA PRO A 78 -8.67 -8.54 -4.59
C PRO A 78 -10.08 -7.92 -4.51
N LEU A 79 -11.10 -8.72 -4.79
CA LEU A 79 -12.49 -8.33 -4.55
C LEU A 79 -12.79 -8.56 -3.07
N VAL A 80 -13.42 -7.59 -2.42
CA VAL A 80 -13.81 -7.69 -1.00
C VAL A 80 -15.32 -7.60 -0.90
N GLN A 81 -15.91 -8.50 -0.11
CA GLN A 81 -17.34 -8.53 0.16
C GLN A 81 -17.58 -8.50 1.66
N LEU A 82 -18.55 -7.69 2.06
CA LEU A 82 -19.04 -7.62 3.43
C LEU A 82 -20.30 -8.48 3.57
N PRO A 83 -20.63 -8.95 4.80
CA PRO A 83 -21.91 -9.62 5.03
C PRO A 83 -23.07 -8.68 4.68
N ALA A 84 -24.22 -9.26 4.30
CA ALA A 84 -25.46 -8.55 3.98
C ALA A 84 -26.01 -7.80 5.20
N THR A 85 -25.38 -6.67 5.47
CA THR A 85 -25.60 -5.73 6.56
C THR A 85 -25.66 -4.34 5.94
N ASN A 86 -26.15 -3.33 6.65
CA ASN A 86 -26.09 -1.93 6.18
C ASN A 86 -24.65 -1.37 6.18
N ALA A 87 -23.62 -2.22 6.26
CA ALA A 87 -22.22 -1.81 6.22
C ALA A 87 -21.81 -1.43 4.79
N THR A 88 -21.11 -0.31 4.67
CA THR A 88 -20.54 0.15 3.40
C THR A 88 -19.09 -0.33 3.30
N LEU A 89 -18.69 -0.83 2.14
CA LEU A 89 -17.32 -1.26 1.90
C LEU A 89 -16.40 -0.02 1.84
N PRO A 90 -15.40 0.11 2.75
CA PRO A 90 -14.40 1.16 2.64
C PRO A 90 -13.54 0.99 1.37
N TYR A 91 -13.04 2.12 0.86
CA TYR A 91 -11.96 2.12 -0.11
C TYR A 91 -10.67 1.63 0.55
N PHE A 92 -9.86 0.90 -0.19
CA PHE A 92 -8.57 0.41 0.30
C PHE A 92 -7.51 0.31 -0.80
N SER A 93 -6.25 0.28 -0.41
CA SER A 93 -5.13 0.00 -1.31
C SER A 93 -4.01 -0.71 -0.56
N LEU A 94 -3.44 -1.75 -1.18
CA LEU A 94 -2.36 -2.56 -0.60
C LEU A 94 -1.03 -2.25 -1.30
N SER A 95 0.06 -2.23 -0.53
CA SER A 95 1.41 -2.29 -1.06
C SER A 95 2.34 -3.09 -0.15
N HIS A 96 3.42 -3.61 -0.72
CA HIS A 96 4.45 -4.33 0.03
C HIS A 96 5.82 -4.13 -0.62
N SER A 97 6.87 -4.02 0.19
CA SER A 97 8.25 -3.93 -0.29
C SER A 97 9.21 -4.47 0.74
N ARG A 98 9.99 -5.50 0.36
CA ARG A 98 11.05 -6.14 1.17
C ARG A 98 10.61 -6.52 2.59
N GLY A 99 9.45 -7.16 2.71
CA GLY A 99 8.88 -7.61 3.97
C GLY A 99 7.96 -6.58 4.64
N TRP A 100 8.07 -5.29 4.31
CA TRP A 100 7.05 -4.33 4.72
C TRP A 100 5.76 -4.57 3.96
N VAL A 101 4.63 -4.51 4.67
CA VAL A 101 3.29 -4.59 4.08
C VAL A 101 2.46 -3.46 4.65
N ALA A 102 1.72 -2.79 3.77
CA ALA A 102 0.85 -1.68 4.12
C ALA A 102 -0.54 -1.83 3.52
N CYS A 103 -1.55 -1.45 4.29
CA CYS A 103 -2.93 -1.31 3.85
C CYS A 103 -3.43 0.10 4.18
N ALA A 104 -3.73 0.89 3.16
CA ALA A 104 -4.47 2.13 3.32
C ALA A 104 -5.97 1.86 3.24
N ALA A 105 -6.77 2.55 4.04
CA ALA A 105 -8.22 2.47 3.97
C ALA A 105 -8.93 3.78 4.34
N SER A 106 -10.10 4.03 3.74
CA SER A 106 -10.94 5.21 3.97
C SER A 106 -12.41 4.89 3.69
N ASN A 107 -13.33 5.44 4.50
CA ASN A 107 -14.77 5.43 4.20
C ASN A 107 -15.17 6.53 3.20
N ASP A 108 -14.31 7.52 2.97
CA ASP A 108 -14.69 8.76 2.33
C ASP A 108 -14.26 8.85 0.86
N THR A 109 -13.12 8.25 0.50
CA THR A 109 -12.50 8.50 -0.81
C THR A 109 -11.65 7.34 -1.31
N ALA A 110 -11.60 7.18 -2.63
CA ALA A 110 -10.74 6.20 -3.28
C ALA A 110 -9.26 6.48 -3.03
N LEU A 111 -8.47 5.41 -2.85
CA LEU A 111 -7.06 5.48 -2.47
C LEU A 111 -6.18 4.66 -3.42
N GLY A 112 -4.94 5.12 -3.59
CA GLY A 112 -3.85 4.35 -4.16
C GLY A 112 -2.62 4.49 -3.25
N LEU A 113 -2.12 3.38 -2.73
CA LEU A 113 -0.98 3.36 -1.81
C LEU A 113 0.19 2.66 -2.49
N ASP A 114 1.37 3.23 -2.33
CA ASP A 114 2.61 2.52 -2.59
C ASP A 114 3.66 2.74 -1.50
N ILE A 115 4.51 1.72 -1.30
CA ILE A 115 5.65 1.75 -0.38
C ILE A 115 6.84 1.10 -1.07
N GLU A 116 8.03 1.67 -0.88
CA GLU A 116 9.27 1.11 -1.40
C GLU A 116 10.42 1.21 -0.41
N THR A 117 11.07 0.07 -0.15
CA THR A 117 12.30 0.05 0.64
C THR A 117 13.46 0.50 -0.24
N LEU A 118 14.11 1.59 0.16
CA LEU A 118 15.27 2.15 -0.51
C LEU A 118 16.41 1.12 -0.57
N ASP A 119 17.08 1.10 -1.70
CA ASP A 119 18.19 0.19 -1.98
C ASP A 119 19.25 0.92 -2.80
N ALA A 120 20.33 1.27 -2.12
CA ALA A 120 21.44 2.01 -2.70
C ALA A 120 22.31 1.15 -3.64
N GLU A 121 22.15 -0.18 -3.64
CA GLU A 121 22.91 -1.07 -4.52
C GLU A 121 22.28 -1.17 -5.92
N ARG A 122 21.06 -0.65 -6.12
CA ARG A 122 20.39 -0.64 -7.42
C ARG A 122 20.91 0.48 -8.30
N ASP A 123 21.07 0.18 -9.60
CA ASP A 123 21.28 1.19 -10.62
C ASP A 123 19.96 1.94 -10.89
N VAL A 124 19.67 2.90 -10.02
CA VAL A 124 18.45 3.73 -10.09
C VAL A 124 18.40 4.60 -11.35
N ASP A 125 19.55 4.94 -11.95
CA ASP A 125 19.60 5.68 -13.20
C ASP A 125 19.18 4.79 -14.38
N ALA A 126 19.64 3.54 -14.44
CA ALA A 126 19.21 2.59 -15.46
C ALA A 126 17.72 2.24 -15.37
N ILE A 127 17.22 2.02 -14.15
CA ILE A 127 15.80 1.75 -13.93
C ILE A 127 14.98 3.00 -14.27
N GLY A 128 15.43 4.18 -13.85
CA GLY A 128 14.80 5.46 -14.18
C GLY A 128 14.64 5.66 -15.68
N ARG A 129 15.70 5.45 -16.47
CA ARG A 129 15.64 5.56 -17.95
C ARG A 129 14.62 4.64 -18.60
N ALA A 130 14.31 3.49 -17.99
CA ALA A 130 13.35 2.54 -18.54
C ALA A 130 11.89 2.83 -18.13
N ALA A 131 11.67 3.57 -17.04
CA ALA A 131 10.36 3.74 -16.43
C ALA A 131 9.84 5.19 -16.38
N PHE A 132 10.74 6.16 -16.47
CA PHE A 132 10.44 7.58 -16.35
C PHE A 132 10.53 8.28 -17.70
N SER A 133 9.89 9.46 -17.82
CA SER A 133 10.07 10.30 -18.99
C SER A 133 11.52 10.76 -19.13
N GLU A 134 11.89 11.28 -20.30
CA GLU A 134 13.22 11.83 -20.53
C GLU A 134 13.53 12.97 -19.54
N ALA A 135 12.56 13.86 -19.30
CA ALA A 135 12.70 14.96 -18.34
C ALA A 135 12.92 14.46 -16.90
N GLU A 136 12.18 13.43 -16.49
CA GLU A 136 12.32 12.76 -15.18
C GLU A 136 13.67 12.07 -15.03
N SER A 137 14.11 11.36 -16.06
CA SER A 137 15.40 10.67 -16.07
C SER A 137 16.57 11.65 -16.02
N ASN A 138 16.51 12.73 -16.81
CA ASN A 138 17.54 13.78 -16.82
C ASN A 138 17.61 14.51 -15.48
N TRP A 139 16.45 14.84 -14.91
CA TRP A 139 16.36 15.43 -13.58
C TRP A 139 16.97 14.51 -12.52
N LEU A 140 16.59 13.24 -12.48
CA LEU A 140 17.12 12.26 -11.53
C LEU A 140 18.64 12.11 -11.70
N SER A 141 19.12 12.03 -12.93
CA SER A 141 20.56 11.89 -13.25
C SER A 141 21.38 13.06 -12.71
N SER A 142 20.80 14.27 -12.68
CA SER A 142 21.42 15.49 -12.16
C SER A 142 21.44 15.60 -10.63
N ARG A 143 20.77 14.69 -9.90
CA ARG A 143 20.70 14.75 -8.44
C ARG A 143 22.03 14.36 -7.78
N PRO A 144 22.38 15.00 -6.64
CA PRO A 144 23.50 14.54 -5.82
C PRO A 144 23.34 13.06 -5.46
N ALA A 145 24.45 12.32 -5.41
CA ALA A 145 24.44 10.88 -5.14
C ALA A 145 23.69 10.53 -3.84
N ASP A 146 23.85 11.36 -2.79
CA ASP A 146 23.24 11.16 -1.47
C ASP A 146 21.69 11.23 -1.50
N ASP A 147 21.14 12.06 -2.39
CA ASP A 147 19.69 12.24 -2.51
C ASP A 147 19.07 11.36 -3.61
N LYS A 148 19.86 11.00 -4.62
CA LYS A 148 19.38 10.37 -5.86
C LYS A 148 18.56 9.11 -5.61
N VAL A 149 19.01 8.22 -4.74
CA VAL A 149 18.30 6.97 -4.43
C VAL A 149 16.95 7.27 -3.79
N ALA A 150 16.91 8.17 -2.80
CA ALA A 150 15.67 8.54 -2.12
C ALA A 150 14.68 9.22 -3.07
N ASP A 151 15.18 10.08 -3.97
CA ASP A 151 14.37 10.77 -4.96
C ASP A 151 13.82 9.81 -6.02
N PHE A 152 14.63 8.84 -6.49
CA PHE A 152 14.17 7.76 -7.37
C PHE A 152 12.99 7.01 -6.74
N TYR A 153 13.15 6.52 -5.50
CA TYR A 153 12.12 5.72 -4.84
C TYR A 153 10.87 6.54 -4.51
N THR A 154 11.01 7.83 -4.20
CA THR A 154 9.87 8.74 -4.01
C THR A 154 9.10 8.94 -5.32
N MET A 155 9.80 9.11 -6.45
CA MET A 155 9.19 9.26 -7.78
C MET A 155 8.52 7.96 -8.25
N TRP A 156 9.19 6.83 -8.04
CA TRP A 156 8.66 5.50 -8.34
C TRP A 156 7.37 5.24 -7.56
N SER A 157 7.43 5.35 -6.23
CA SER A 157 6.29 5.10 -5.36
C SER A 157 5.12 6.04 -5.66
N SER A 158 5.43 7.28 -6.03
CA SER A 158 4.46 8.25 -6.52
C SER A 158 3.71 7.79 -7.79
N LYS A 159 4.41 7.28 -8.79
CA LYS A 159 3.81 6.76 -10.04
C LYS A 159 2.93 5.54 -9.74
N GLU A 160 3.43 4.59 -8.95
CA GLU A 160 2.73 3.36 -8.59
C GLU A 160 1.48 3.63 -7.75
N ALA A 161 1.55 4.51 -6.76
CA ALA A 161 0.41 4.91 -5.94
C ALA A 161 -0.69 5.54 -6.80
N LEU A 162 -0.32 6.41 -7.74
CA LEU A 162 -1.27 7.03 -8.65
C LEU A 162 -1.87 6.02 -9.64
N PHE A 163 -1.06 5.11 -10.18
CA PHE A 163 -1.53 4.02 -11.04
C PHE A 163 -2.56 3.14 -10.32
N LYS A 164 -2.31 2.79 -9.06
CA LYS A 164 -3.26 2.03 -8.23
C LYS A 164 -4.57 2.78 -7.98
N LEU A 165 -4.52 4.09 -7.73
CA LEU A 165 -5.73 4.93 -7.59
C LEU A 165 -6.57 4.92 -8.87
N MET A 166 -5.94 5.12 -10.03
CA MET A 166 -6.64 5.18 -11.33
C MET A 166 -7.22 3.83 -11.75
N SER A 167 -6.46 2.75 -11.54
CA SER A 167 -6.90 1.38 -11.83
C SER A 167 -8.11 0.97 -10.99
N ALA A 168 -8.18 1.43 -9.74
CA ALA A 168 -9.33 1.19 -8.88
C ALA A 168 -10.61 1.92 -9.33
N GLN A 169 -10.47 2.97 -10.16
CA GLN A 169 -11.58 3.75 -10.70
C GLN A 169 -11.91 3.39 -12.16
N GLU A 170 -11.31 2.32 -12.70
CA GLU A 170 -11.45 1.92 -14.11
C GLU A 170 -11.10 3.04 -15.10
N ARG A 171 -10.24 3.99 -14.69
CA ARG A 171 -9.77 5.08 -15.56
C ARG A 171 -8.43 4.70 -16.17
N ALA A 172 -8.40 4.60 -17.51
CA ALA A 172 -7.18 4.46 -18.29
C ALA A 172 -6.58 5.84 -18.58
N ALA A 173 -5.88 6.43 -17.61
CA ALA A 173 -5.06 7.61 -17.85
C ALA A 173 -3.61 7.28 -17.48
N PRO A 174 -2.62 7.57 -18.35
CA PRO A 174 -1.22 7.45 -17.98
C PRO A 174 -0.93 8.39 -16.80
N PRO A 175 -0.08 7.99 -15.84
CA PRO A 175 0.28 8.86 -14.74
C PRO A 175 0.97 10.13 -15.29
N PRO A 176 0.60 11.34 -14.82
CA PRO A 176 1.22 12.59 -15.24
C PRO A 176 2.73 12.60 -14.99
N GLU A 177 3.45 13.36 -15.81
CA GLU A 177 4.87 13.65 -15.59
C GLU A 177 5.08 14.41 -14.27
N GLN A 178 6.05 13.98 -13.47
CA GLN A 178 6.24 14.44 -12.10
C GLN A 178 7.20 15.63 -11.96
N VAL A 179 8.04 15.93 -12.97
CA VAL A 179 9.12 16.94 -12.87
C VAL A 179 8.66 18.37 -13.08
N ALA A 180 7.48 18.59 -13.69
CA ALA A 180 6.94 19.94 -13.84
C ALA A 180 6.76 20.67 -12.48
N VAL A 181 6.85 19.97 -11.34
CA VAL A 181 6.49 20.52 -10.05
C VAL A 181 7.43 20.21 -8.88
N GLY A 182 8.66 19.77 -9.18
CA GLY A 182 9.72 19.52 -8.20
C GLY A 182 9.41 18.38 -7.23
N VAL A 183 9.76 17.15 -7.62
CA VAL A 183 9.89 15.87 -6.84
C VAL A 183 8.69 15.37 -6.03
N ARG A 184 7.87 16.25 -5.48
CA ARG A 184 6.62 15.90 -4.81
C ARG A 184 5.54 15.98 -5.86
N LEU A 185 4.86 14.86 -6.13
CA LEU A 185 3.56 14.90 -6.81
C LEU A 185 2.74 16.03 -6.21
N ARG A 186 2.57 17.12 -6.97
CA ARG A 186 1.55 18.09 -6.62
C ARG A 186 0.24 17.49 -7.09
N SER A 187 -0.73 17.52 -6.18
CA SER A 187 -2.10 17.11 -6.46
C SER A 187 -2.52 17.56 -7.86
N GLY A 188 -3.12 16.68 -8.65
CA GLY A 188 -3.78 17.06 -9.90
C GLY A 188 -5.09 17.79 -9.63
N SER A 189 -5.82 18.13 -10.71
CA SER A 189 -7.15 18.75 -10.58
C SER A 189 -8.12 17.87 -9.78
N ASP A 190 -7.93 16.55 -9.86
CA ASP A 190 -8.88 15.59 -9.33
C ASP A 190 -8.24 14.41 -8.56
N TRP A 191 -7.02 14.61 -8.07
CA TRP A 191 -6.37 13.64 -7.19
C TRP A 191 -5.33 14.35 -6.34
N HIS A 192 -5.07 13.83 -5.16
CA HIS A 192 -4.13 14.40 -4.20
C HIS A 192 -3.08 13.38 -3.83
N ALA A 193 -1.85 13.81 -3.59
CA ALA A 193 -0.78 12.96 -3.08
C ALA A 193 -0.21 13.50 -1.78
N ARG A 194 0.19 12.56 -0.92
CA ARG A 194 1.03 12.81 0.25
C ARG A 194 2.17 11.79 0.23
N THR A 195 3.39 12.29 0.35
CA THR A 195 4.60 11.47 0.34
C THR A 195 5.30 11.52 1.70
N TRP A 196 5.91 10.41 2.09
CA TRP A 196 6.71 10.29 3.30
C TRP A 196 7.94 9.45 3.01
N SER A 197 9.05 9.78 3.66
CA SER A 197 10.24 8.94 3.70
C SER A 197 10.67 8.80 5.16
N THR A 198 10.66 7.57 5.68
CA THR A 198 11.09 7.29 7.06
C THR A 198 11.81 5.96 7.11
N GLN A 199 12.96 5.90 7.78
CA GLN A 199 13.70 4.64 8.05
C GLN A 199 14.00 3.81 6.78
N GLY A 200 14.38 4.47 5.68
CA GLY A 200 14.68 3.79 4.42
C GLY A 200 13.43 3.26 3.68
N LEU A 201 12.23 3.71 4.03
CA LEU A 201 10.99 3.39 3.33
C LEU A 201 10.39 4.67 2.72
N ALA A 202 10.32 4.74 1.40
CA ALA A 202 9.52 5.72 0.68
C ALA A 202 8.06 5.25 0.67
N MET A 203 7.12 6.18 0.81
CA MET A 203 5.69 5.88 0.84
C MET A 203 4.91 7.02 0.20
N THR A 204 4.00 6.67 -0.68
CA THR A 204 3.07 7.63 -1.28
C THR A 204 1.64 7.15 -1.17
N LEU A 205 0.77 8.03 -0.67
CA LEU A 205 -0.68 7.85 -0.72
C LEU A 205 -1.28 8.86 -1.71
N CYS A 206 -1.95 8.34 -2.73
CA CYS A 206 -2.81 9.09 -3.63
C CYS A 206 -4.28 8.91 -3.21
N SER A 207 -5.08 9.97 -3.29
CA SER A 207 -6.53 9.95 -3.01
C SER A 207 -7.31 10.75 -4.03
N ARG A 208 -8.61 10.44 -4.22
CA ARG A 208 -9.48 11.25 -5.09
C ARG A 208 -9.74 12.62 -4.49
N ASP A 209 -10.15 12.64 -3.23
CA ASP A 209 -10.47 13.86 -2.49
C ASP A 209 -9.31 14.26 -1.58
N ARG A 210 -9.20 15.56 -1.30
CA ARG A 210 -8.17 16.07 -0.40
C ARG A 210 -8.44 15.55 1.01
N LEU A 211 -7.56 14.66 1.47
CA LEU A 211 -7.61 14.17 2.85
C LEU A 211 -7.31 15.32 3.82
N GLN A 212 -8.06 15.41 4.90
CA GLN A 212 -7.76 16.28 6.04
C GLN A 212 -6.60 15.67 6.84
N SER A 213 -6.74 14.41 7.22
CA SER A 213 -5.78 13.67 8.06
C SER A 213 -5.43 12.32 7.43
N VAL A 214 -4.21 11.86 7.73
CA VAL A 214 -3.76 10.50 7.42
C VAL A 214 -3.06 9.95 8.66
N ALA A 215 -3.69 8.99 9.32
CA ALA A 215 -3.06 8.27 10.43
C ALA A 215 -2.16 7.18 9.86
N ARG A 216 -0.87 7.19 10.22
CA ARG A 216 0.10 6.16 9.82
C ARG A 216 0.50 5.37 11.04
N ILE A 217 0.15 4.09 11.07
CA ILE A 217 0.21 3.28 12.28
C ILE A 217 1.06 2.05 12.00
N TYR A 218 2.21 1.98 12.69
CA TYR A 218 3.08 0.82 12.69
C TYR A 218 2.53 -0.18 13.69
N LEU A 219 1.95 -1.26 13.18
CA LEU A 219 1.41 -2.33 14.00
C LEU A 219 2.53 -3.22 14.53
N HIS A 220 2.37 -3.61 15.79
CA HIS A 220 3.27 -4.53 16.48
C HIS A 220 2.49 -5.69 17.09
N GLY A 221 3.15 -6.82 17.29
CA GLY A 221 2.48 -8.07 17.62
C GLY A 221 1.60 -8.56 16.46
N ALA A 222 1.07 -9.76 16.56
CA ALA A 222 0.54 -10.45 15.38
C ALA A 222 -0.85 -11.05 15.60
N THR A 223 -1.72 -10.28 16.25
CA THR A 223 -3.16 -10.60 16.29
C THR A 223 -4.00 -9.36 16.03
N PRO A 224 -5.12 -9.48 15.30
CA PRO A 224 -6.08 -8.39 15.16
C PRO A 224 -6.55 -7.81 16.50
N SER A 225 -6.61 -8.63 17.56
CA SER A 225 -6.93 -8.16 18.92
C SER A 225 -5.84 -7.27 19.51
N ALA A 226 -4.55 -7.63 19.38
CA ALA A 226 -3.43 -6.78 19.80
C ALA A 226 -3.42 -5.45 19.03
N TRP A 227 -3.65 -5.49 17.72
CA TRP A 227 -3.74 -4.27 16.90
C TRP A 227 -4.93 -3.40 17.30
N SER A 228 -6.08 -4.00 17.64
CA SER A 228 -7.24 -3.27 18.14
C SER A 228 -6.94 -2.51 19.43
N GLN A 229 -6.18 -3.11 20.35
CA GLN A 229 -5.72 -2.46 21.58
C GLN A 229 -4.70 -1.35 21.33
N GLN A 230 -3.84 -1.49 20.33
CA GLN A 230 -2.91 -0.44 19.94
C GLN A 230 -3.67 0.78 19.39
N LEU A 231 -4.69 0.52 18.57
CA LEU A 231 -5.52 1.56 17.94
C LEU A 231 -6.51 2.23 18.89
N SER A 232 -6.77 1.69 20.09
CA SER A 232 -7.60 2.37 21.10
C SER A 232 -6.80 3.33 21.98
N ARG A 233 -5.46 3.32 21.85
CA ARG A 233 -4.54 4.20 22.60
C ARG A 233 -4.09 5.43 21.79
N HIS A 234 -4.55 5.56 20.55
CA HIS A 234 -4.25 6.63 19.60
C HIS A 234 -5.53 7.33 19.16
#